data_AF-A0A6N9C7W8-F1
#
_entry.id   AF-A0A6N9C7W8-F1
#
_cell.length_a   1.000
_cell.length_b   1.000
_cell.length_c   1.000
_cell.angle_alpha   90.00
_cell.angle_beta   90.00
_cell.angle_gamma   90.00
#
_symmetry.space_group_name_H-M   'P 1'
#
loop_
_entity.id
_entity.type
_entity.pdbx_description
1 polymer ?
#
loop_
_entity_poly.entity_id
_entity_poly.type
_entity_poly.pdbx_seq_one_letter_code
_entity_poly.pdbx_strand_id
1 'polypeptide(L)'
;MVFGTGKYRYTVAENWDKTPDGWQWGWIPAVATDSQDRVFVYSRSENPLAVFDRDGNFLETWGSGVLPPEAAHGIYIDDDDNVYCTDNDNHCVFKFNRNGELTMTLGTPGTAAPADGDPFNSPTDLAIASTGELFISDGYGNARVHKYSPDGELLLSWGERGTGPGQFALSHCVRIDREDRVWICDRSNNRLQIFDTNGNYLTEWTDVPQPNTIFFDPNDDVVYVAGLDHEFLIYTSDGDLITRWGGAESSEVPGEFLGGAHGLWMDSHGDLYMGEVMLGENARMQKFIRQT
;
A
#
# COMPACT_ATOMS: atom_id res chain seq x y z
N MET A 1 8.01 24.30 1.28
CA MET A 1 8.33 23.96 2.69
C MET A 1 9.25 22.74 2.69
N VAL A 2 10.12 22.58 3.70
CA VAL A 2 10.94 21.36 3.84
C VAL A 2 10.38 20.53 4.99
N PHE A 3 10.14 19.25 4.72
CA PHE A 3 9.66 18.25 5.67
C PHE A 3 10.78 17.28 6.01
N GLY A 4 10.69 16.64 7.18
CA GLY A 4 11.68 15.66 7.63
C GLY A 4 12.95 16.25 8.25
N THR A 5 13.89 15.38 8.61
CA THR A 5 15.12 15.72 9.33
C THR A 5 16.33 15.01 8.75
N GLY A 6 17.53 15.53 9.03
CA GLY A 6 18.79 14.90 8.61
C GLY A 6 18.88 14.67 7.10
N LYS A 7 19.15 13.41 6.70
CA LYS A 7 19.21 12.99 5.28
C LYS A 7 17.83 12.59 4.69
N TYR A 8 16.77 12.60 5.49
CA TYR A 8 15.40 12.25 5.08
C TYR A 8 14.56 13.53 4.98
N ARG A 9 15.04 14.49 4.19
CA ARG A 9 14.36 15.76 3.98
C ARG A 9 13.69 15.79 2.62
N TYR A 10 12.53 16.43 2.55
CA TYR A 10 11.71 16.45 1.35
C TYR A 10 11.09 17.84 1.12
N THR A 11 10.85 18.18 -0.14
CA THR A 11 9.98 19.29 -0.54
C THR A 11 8.82 18.76 -1.37
N VAL A 12 7.65 19.38 -1.30
CA VAL A 12 6.49 18.92 -2.10
C VAL A 12 6.50 19.51 -3.51
N ALA A 13 6.23 18.64 -4.49
CA ALA A 13 5.85 19.03 -5.83
C ALA A 13 4.33 19.23 -5.87
N GLU A 14 3.89 20.48 -5.82
CA GLU A 14 2.48 20.83 -5.88
C GLU A 14 1.89 20.53 -7.25
N ASN A 15 0.67 19.99 -7.29
CA ASN A 15 -0.08 19.66 -8.52
C ASN A 15 0.75 18.77 -9.48
N TRP A 16 1.41 17.76 -8.92
CA TRP A 16 2.26 16.85 -9.68
C TRP A 16 1.45 16.06 -10.71
N ASP A 17 0.30 15.53 -10.32
CA ASP A 17 -0.58 14.68 -11.12
C ASP A 17 -1.38 15.46 -12.17
N LYS A 18 -0.85 15.55 -13.40
CA LYS A 18 -1.48 16.27 -14.52
C LYS A 18 -2.47 15.35 -15.23
N THR A 19 -3.65 15.20 -14.63
CA THR A 19 -4.74 14.40 -15.22
C THR A 19 -5.37 15.10 -16.44
N PRO A 20 -5.89 14.33 -17.42
CA PRO A 20 -6.77 14.85 -18.47
C PRO A 20 -7.93 15.72 -17.96
N ASP A 21 -8.36 16.68 -18.78
CA ASP A 21 -9.45 17.59 -18.46
C ASP A 21 -10.74 16.86 -18.07
N GLY A 22 -11.31 17.25 -16.93
CA GLY A 22 -12.57 16.69 -16.42
C GLY A 22 -12.43 15.38 -15.64
N TRP A 23 -11.22 14.81 -15.53
CA TRP A 23 -10.97 13.68 -14.64
C TRP A 23 -11.08 14.12 -13.19
N GLN A 24 -11.81 13.34 -12.39
CA GLN A 24 -11.87 13.47 -10.94
C GLN A 24 -11.32 12.21 -10.27
N TRP A 25 -10.38 12.40 -9.35
CA TRP A 25 -9.96 11.34 -8.46
C TRP A 25 -11.03 11.07 -7.40
N GLY A 26 -11.18 9.80 -7.03
CA GLY A 26 -11.69 9.45 -5.70
C GLY A 26 -10.51 9.09 -4.79
N TRP A 27 -10.77 8.31 -3.74
CA TRP A 27 -9.71 7.94 -2.79
C TRP A 27 -8.54 7.23 -3.48
N ILE A 28 -7.31 7.54 -3.05
CA ILE A 28 -6.08 7.00 -3.65
C ILE A 28 -5.38 6.14 -2.59
N PRO A 29 -5.84 4.89 -2.39
CA PRO A 29 -5.27 4.02 -1.37
C PRO A 29 -3.92 3.44 -1.78
N ALA A 30 -3.55 3.44 -3.07
CA ALA A 30 -2.37 2.71 -3.50
C ALA A 30 -1.60 3.46 -4.59
N VAL A 31 -0.27 3.42 -4.50
CA VAL A 31 0.65 3.90 -5.53
C VAL A 31 1.87 2.98 -5.53
N ALA A 32 2.42 2.74 -6.71
CA ALA A 32 3.71 2.06 -6.90
C ALA A 32 4.44 2.62 -8.11
N THR A 33 5.75 2.36 -8.20
CA THR A 33 6.54 2.65 -9.40
C THR A 33 7.11 1.38 -10.00
N ASP A 34 7.24 1.38 -11.32
CA ASP A 34 7.92 0.31 -12.04
C ASP A 34 9.42 0.58 -12.19
N SER A 35 10.14 -0.34 -12.87
CA SER A 35 11.58 -0.25 -13.09
C SER A 35 12.03 0.97 -13.93
N GLN A 36 11.09 1.70 -14.54
CA GLN A 36 11.31 2.89 -15.35
C GLN A 36 10.87 4.18 -14.65
N ASP A 37 10.55 4.10 -13.36
CA ASP A 37 9.96 5.18 -12.56
C ASP A 37 8.64 5.73 -13.17
N ARG A 38 7.90 4.91 -13.92
CA ARG A 38 6.49 5.20 -14.21
C ARG A 38 5.70 5.00 -12.93
N VAL A 39 4.79 5.92 -12.65
CA VAL A 39 4.03 5.96 -11.40
C VAL A 39 2.63 5.44 -11.66
N PHE A 40 2.31 4.31 -11.07
CA PHE A 40 1.00 3.66 -11.12
C PHE A 40 0.19 4.12 -9.92
N VAL A 41 -0.84 4.92 -10.17
CA VAL A 41 -1.77 5.42 -9.16
C VAL A 41 -3.03 4.57 -9.21
N TYR A 42 -3.29 3.85 -8.12
CA TYR A 42 -4.49 3.01 -7.98
C TYR A 42 -5.52 3.70 -7.09
N SER A 43 -6.67 4.03 -7.68
CA SER A 43 -7.66 4.94 -7.12
C SER A 43 -9.08 4.39 -7.23
N ARG A 44 -9.95 4.83 -6.34
CA ARG A 44 -11.38 4.56 -6.42
C ARG A 44 -12.05 5.59 -7.32
N SER A 45 -11.87 5.44 -8.63
CA SER A 45 -12.40 6.37 -9.64
C SER A 45 -12.76 5.65 -10.94
N GLU A 46 -13.42 6.36 -11.86
CA GLU A 46 -13.78 5.85 -13.20
C GLU A 46 -12.58 5.28 -14.00
N ASN A 47 -11.36 5.71 -13.64
CA ASN A 47 -10.11 5.21 -14.21
C ASN A 47 -9.26 4.66 -13.04
N PRO A 48 -9.51 3.41 -12.62
CA PRO A 48 -8.96 2.90 -11.37
C PRO A 48 -7.45 2.90 -11.33
N LEU A 49 -6.80 2.45 -12.42
CA LEU A 49 -5.35 2.36 -12.53
C LEU A 49 -4.83 3.31 -13.61
N ALA A 50 -4.21 4.40 -13.20
CA ALA A 50 -3.63 5.41 -14.07
C ALA A 50 -2.11 5.41 -13.97
N VAL A 51 -1.44 5.65 -15.09
CA VAL A 51 0.02 5.64 -15.19
C VAL A 51 0.51 7.03 -15.58
N PHE A 52 1.49 7.53 -14.85
CA PHE A 52 2.15 8.81 -15.07
C PHE A 52 3.65 8.60 -15.27
N ASP A 53 4.32 9.54 -15.92
CA ASP A 53 5.77 9.65 -15.80
C ASP A 53 6.16 10.29 -14.45
N ARG A 54 7.46 10.29 -14.15
CA ARG A 54 8.01 10.88 -12.93
C ARG A 54 7.72 12.39 -12.79
N ASP A 55 7.49 13.10 -13.88
CA ASP A 55 7.11 14.53 -13.90
C ASP A 55 5.59 14.73 -13.80
N GLY A 56 4.84 13.63 -13.65
CA GLY A 56 3.40 13.60 -13.44
C GLY A 56 2.58 13.87 -14.70
N ASN A 57 3.19 13.75 -15.88
CA ASN A 57 2.43 13.76 -17.12
C ASN A 57 1.70 12.41 -17.28
N PHE A 58 0.39 12.46 -17.53
CA PHE A 58 -0.41 11.28 -17.79
C PHE A 58 0.07 10.52 -19.03
N LEU A 59 0.17 9.19 -18.91
CA LEU A 59 0.60 8.29 -19.99
C LEU A 59 -0.58 7.44 -20.49
N GLU A 60 -1.21 6.67 -19.61
CA GLU A 60 -2.22 5.69 -19.97
C GLU A 60 -3.06 5.22 -18.76
N THR A 61 -4.14 4.48 -19.03
CA THR A 61 -4.92 3.77 -18.01
C THR A 61 -4.93 2.27 -18.29
N TRP A 62 -4.94 1.49 -17.21
CA TRP A 62 -4.96 0.03 -17.24
C TRP A 62 -6.23 -0.52 -16.58
N GLY A 63 -6.51 -1.79 -16.81
CA GLY A 63 -7.55 -2.52 -16.08
C GLY A 63 -9.00 -2.15 -16.44
N SER A 64 -9.23 -1.42 -17.54
CA SER A 64 -10.60 -1.10 -17.99
C SER A 64 -11.44 -2.36 -18.19
N GLY A 65 -12.61 -2.41 -17.53
CA GLY A 65 -13.52 -3.55 -17.56
C GLY A 65 -13.09 -4.76 -16.71
N VAL A 66 -11.95 -4.67 -16.02
CA VAL A 66 -11.44 -5.68 -15.08
C VAL A 66 -11.47 -5.13 -13.65
N LEU A 67 -10.92 -3.94 -13.46
CA LEU A 67 -10.86 -3.24 -12.17
C LEU A 67 -12.13 -2.39 -12.01
N PRO A 68 -12.95 -2.61 -10.97
CA PRO A 68 -14.12 -1.78 -10.70
C PRO A 68 -13.72 -0.42 -10.11
N PRO A 69 -14.44 0.67 -10.44
CA PRO A 69 -14.18 2.02 -9.92
C PRO A 69 -14.15 2.15 -8.40
N GLU A 70 -14.86 1.29 -7.67
CA GLU A 70 -15.04 1.40 -6.23
C GLU A 70 -14.03 0.58 -5.40
N ALA A 71 -13.36 -0.41 -6.03
CA ALA A 71 -12.74 -1.50 -5.29
C ALA A 71 -11.25 -1.35 -5.01
N ALA A 72 -10.60 -0.32 -5.57
CA ALA A 72 -9.16 -0.13 -5.40
C ALA A 72 -8.74 -0.10 -3.92
N HIS A 73 -7.67 -0.83 -3.58
CA HIS A 73 -7.09 -0.80 -2.24
C HIS A 73 -5.57 -0.96 -2.20
N GLY A 74 -5.02 -2.07 -2.73
CA GLY A 74 -3.58 -2.36 -2.70
C GLY A 74 -2.97 -2.43 -4.09
N ILE A 75 -1.70 -2.02 -4.22
CA ILE A 75 -0.90 -2.22 -5.44
C ILE A 75 0.51 -2.68 -5.06
N TYR A 76 1.06 -3.61 -5.83
CA TYR A 76 2.44 -4.03 -5.75
C TYR A 76 2.98 -4.25 -7.17
N ILE A 77 4.22 -3.82 -7.44
CA ILE A 77 4.89 -4.06 -8.72
C ILE A 77 6.15 -4.87 -8.45
N ASP A 78 6.29 -6.00 -9.13
CA ASP A 78 7.47 -6.87 -8.99
C ASP A 78 8.62 -6.45 -9.92
N ASP A 79 9.79 -7.06 -9.74
CA ASP A 79 11.01 -6.73 -10.51
C ASP A 79 10.89 -7.00 -12.03
N ASP A 80 9.86 -7.73 -12.46
CA ASP A 80 9.55 -8.00 -13.86
C ASP A 80 8.52 -7.01 -14.45
N ASP A 81 8.19 -5.96 -13.70
CA ASP A 81 7.12 -4.98 -13.96
C ASP A 81 5.73 -5.61 -14.08
N ASN A 82 5.47 -6.74 -13.41
CA ASN A 82 4.10 -7.21 -13.26
C ASN A 82 3.39 -6.40 -12.17
N VAL A 83 2.15 -6.02 -12.44
CA VAL A 83 1.35 -5.15 -11.56
C VAL A 83 0.27 -5.98 -10.89
N TYR A 84 0.28 -6.02 -9.56
CA TYR A 84 -0.71 -6.71 -8.75
C TYR A 84 -1.65 -5.68 -8.13
N CYS A 85 -2.94 -5.80 -8.40
CA CYS A 85 -3.98 -4.94 -7.85
C CYS A 85 -4.85 -5.74 -6.89
N THR A 86 -4.94 -5.30 -5.64
CA THR A 86 -5.82 -5.90 -4.63
C THR A 86 -7.10 -5.08 -4.53
N ASP A 87 -8.22 -5.76 -4.76
CA ASP A 87 -9.55 -5.16 -4.76
C ASP A 87 -10.35 -5.59 -3.53
N ASN A 88 -10.61 -4.65 -2.64
CA ASN A 88 -11.28 -4.95 -1.38
C ASN A 88 -12.78 -5.22 -1.59
N ASP A 89 -13.46 -4.42 -2.41
CA ASP A 89 -14.91 -4.58 -2.63
C ASP A 89 -15.22 -5.59 -3.74
N ASN A 90 -14.21 -6.00 -4.52
CA ASN A 90 -14.32 -7.06 -5.52
C ASN A 90 -13.83 -8.42 -5.00
N HIS A 91 -13.28 -8.47 -3.78
CA HIS A 91 -12.81 -9.68 -3.10
C HIS A 91 -11.80 -10.50 -3.92
N CYS A 92 -10.83 -9.84 -4.55
CA CYS A 92 -9.84 -10.53 -5.38
C CYS A 92 -8.53 -9.76 -5.51
N VAL A 93 -7.54 -10.45 -6.06
CA VAL A 93 -6.27 -9.86 -6.51
C VAL A 93 -6.11 -10.16 -8.00
N PHE A 94 -5.76 -9.15 -8.78
CA PHE A 94 -5.46 -9.25 -10.20
C PHE A 94 -3.97 -9.07 -10.45
N LYS A 95 -3.39 -9.89 -11.32
CA LYS A 95 -2.02 -9.70 -11.84
C LYS A 95 -2.07 -9.32 -13.31
N PHE A 96 -1.51 -8.18 -13.64
CA PHE A 96 -1.24 -7.76 -15.00
C PHE A 96 0.25 -7.95 -15.31
N ASN A 97 0.59 -8.32 -16.54
CA ASN A 97 1.98 -8.26 -16.99
C ASN A 97 2.37 -6.81 -17.34
N ARG A 98 3.65 -6.59 -17.66
CA ARG A 98 4.19 -5.26 -18.02
C ARG A 98 3.51 -4.55 -19.21
N ASN A 99 2.71 -5.27 -20.00
CA ASN A 99 1.96 -4.73 -21.13
C ASN A 99 0.49 -4.44 -20.77
N GLY A 100 0.10 -4.60 -19.51
CA GLY A 100 -1.29 -4.40 -19.05
C GLY A 100 -2.23 -5.56 -19.33
N GLU A 101 -1.71 -6.74 -19.72
CA GLU A 101 -2.55 -7.92 -19.97
C GLU A 101 -2.80 -8.67 -18.65
N LEU A 102 -4.07 -8.99 -18.36
CA LEU A 102 -4.42 -9.80 -17.19
C LEU A 102 -3.89 -11.23 -17.34
N THR A 103 -3.11 -11.69 -16.37
CA THR A 103 -2.47 -13.01 -16.37
C THR A 103 -2.87 -13.91 -15.21
N MET A 104 -3.41 -13.35 -14.12
CA MET A 104 -3.90 -14.12 -12.98
C MET A 104 -5.02 -13.37 -12.26
N THR A 105 -5.99 -14.13 -11.75
CA THR A 105 -6.98 -13.67 -10.78
C THR A 105 -6.96 -14.64 -9.60
N LEU A 106 -6.74 -14.12 -8.40
CA LEU A 106 -6.92 -14.85 -7.15
C LEU A 106 -8.23 -14.40 -6.50
N GLY A 107 -9.07 -15.37 -6.10
CA GLY A 107 -10.43 -15.09 -5.63
C GLY A 107 -11.46 -15.17 -6.75
N THR A 108 -12.72 -14.89 -6.41
CA THR A 108 -13.83 -14.86 -7.38
C THR A 108 -14.42 -13.44 -7.39
N PRO A 109 -14.22 -12.66 -8.46
CA PRO A 109 -14.70 -11.28 -8.53
C PRO A 109 -16.16 -11.13 -8.10
N GLY A 110 -16.42 -10.19 -7.21
CA GLY A 110 -17.74 -9.87 -6.65
C GLY A 110 -18.30 -10.91 -5.67
N THR A 111 -17.52 -11.93 -5.29
CA THR A 111 -17.96 -13.00 -4.38
C THR A 111 -17.06 -13.07 -3.16
N ALA A 112 -17.56 -12.58 -2.02
CA ALA A 112 -16.88 -12.70 -0.74
C ALA A 112 -16.86 -14.16 -0.24
N ALA A 113 -15.72 -14.58 0.31
CA ALA A 113 -15.65 -15.77 1.15
C ALA A 113 -16.39 -15.58 2.49
N PRO A 114 -16.79 -16.66 3.18
CA PRO A 114 -17.29 -16.57 4.55
C PRO A 114 -16.27 -15.87 5.46
N ALA A 115 -16.76 -15.10 6.43
CA ALA A 115 -15.90 -14.44 7.39
C ALA A 115 -15.06 -15.43 8.22
N ASP A 116 -13.85 -14.99 8.56
CA ASP A 116 -12.91 -15.59 9.50
C ASP A 116 -12.30 -16.95 9.09
N GLY A 117 -12.15 -17.21 7.79
CA GLY A 117 -11.58 -18.47 7.31
C GLY A 117 -10.94 -18.39 5.92
N ASP A 118 -11.72 -18.76 4.91
CA ASP A 118 -11.25 -18.92 3.54
C ASP A 118 -10.79 -17.57 2.94
N PRO A 119 -9.79 -17.58 2.04
CA PRO A 119 -9.30 -16.36 1.42
C PRO A 119 -10.36 -15.58 0.67
N PHE A 120 -10.18 -14.27 0.76
CA PHE A 120 -10.85 -13.21 0.06
C PHE A 120 -12.24 -12.86 0.59
N ASN A 121 -12.23 -12.25 1.77
CA ASN A 121 -13.33 -11.45 2.27
C ASN A 121 -12.84 -10.01 2.52
N SER A 122 -12.70 -9.29 1.42
CA SER A 122 -12.18 -7.92 1.36
C SER A 122 -10.70 -7.82 1.67
N PRO A 123 -9.85 -8.38 0.77
CA PRO A 123 -8.41 -8.28 0.88
C PRO A 123 -7.95 -6.84 0.81
N THR A 124 -6.80 -6.57 1.41
CA THR A 124 -6.30 -5.21 1.60
C THR A 124 -5.00 -4.98 0.85
N ASP A 125 -4.09 -5.96 0.79
CA ASP A 125 -2.77 -5.72 0.20
C ASP A 125 -2.07 -7.02 -0.21
N LEU A 126 -1.03 -6.89 -1.02
CA LEU A 126 -0.17 -8.00 -1.44
C LEU A 126 1.31 -7.59 -1.36
N ALA A 127 2.16 -8.54 -0.96
CA ALA A 127 3.61 -8.48 -1.12
C ALA A 127 4.18 -9.82 -1.59
N ILE A 128 5.39 -9.81 -2.10
CA ILE A 128 6.07 -10.98 -2.68
C ILE A 128 7.38 -11.21 -1.94
N ALA A 129 7.62 -12.44 -1.50
CA ALA A 129 8.90 -12.83 -0.91
C ALA A 129 9.95 -13.14 -1.99
N SER A 130 11.23 -13.25 -1.60
CA SER A 130 12.32 -13.55 -2.55
C SER A 130 12.15 -14.88 -3.30
N THR A 131 11.34 -15.79 -2.76
CA THR A 131 10.95 -17.07 -3.35
C THR A 131 9.88 -16.96 -4.45
N GLY A 132 9.28 -15.78 -4.62
CA GLY A 132 8.12 -15.53 -5.48
C GLY A 132 6.77 -15.88 -4.83
N GLU A 133 6.77 -16.35 -3.58
CA GLU A 133 5.55 -16.63 -2.84
C GLU A 133 4.82 -15.32 -2.52
N LEU A 134 3.49 -15.33 -2.70
CA LEU A 134 2.64 -14.16 -2.52
C LEU A 134 2.06 -14.17 -1.12
N PHE A 135 2.08 -13.03 -0.46
CA PHE A 135 1.48 -12.81 0.85
C PHE A 135 0.40 -11.76 0.72
N ILE A 136 -0.81 -12.09 1.16
CA ILE A 136 -1.99 -11.24 1.02
C ILE A 136 -2.59 -11.00 2.40
N SER A 137 -2.77 -9.74 2.77
CA SER A 137 -3.54 -9.38 3.95
C SER A 137 -5.02 -9.32 3.61
N ASP A 138 -5.85 -9.97 4.44
CA ASP A 138 -7.31 -10.03 4.27
C ASP A 138 -8.00 -9.58 5.56
N GLY A 139 -8.23 -8.26 5.64
CA GLY A 139 -8.44 -7.57 6.92
C GLY A 139 -9.76 -6.85 7.12
N TYR A 140 -10.54 -6.56 6.07
CA TYR A 140 -11.82 -5.84 6.26
C TYR A 140 -12.97 -6.79 6.62
N GLY A 141 -13.14 -7.88 5.88
CA GLY A 141 -14.11 -8.93 6.19
C GLY A 141 -13.49 -10.12 6.94
N ASN A 142 -12.17 -10.26 6.90
CA ASN A 142 -11.38 -11.26 7.61
C ASN A 142 -10.44 -10.62 8.64
N ALA A 143 -9.65 -11.46 9.32
CA ALA A 143 -8.52 -11.07 10.15
C ALA A 143 -7.39 -12.08 9.93
N ARG A 144 -7.01 -12.22 8.66
CA ARG A 144 -6.13 -13.28 8.16
C ARG A 144 -5.03 -12.73 7.27
N VAL A 145 -3.98 -13.53 7.14
CA VAL A 145 -2.98 -13.41 6.09
C VAL A 145 -2.93 -14.74 5.35
N HIS A 146 -2.87 -14.66 4.03
CA HIS A 146 -2.84 -15.81 3.13
C HIS A 146 -1.52 -15.84 2.36
N LYS A 147 -0.91 -17.01 2.29
CA LYS A 147 0.28 -17.28 1.50
C LYS A 147 -0.10 -18.14 0.30
N TYR A 148 0.31 -17.70 -0.87
CA TYR A 148 0.13 -18.39 -2.14
C TYR A 148 1.48 -18.71 -2.77
N SER A 149 1.52 -19.77 -3.56
CA SER A 149 2.62 -20.04 -4.47
C SER A 149 2.66 -19.01 -5.62
N PRO A 150 3.79 -18.90 -6.35
CA PRO A 150 3.90 -17.99 -7.49
C PRO A 150 2.88 -18.23 -8.61
N ASP A 151 2.34 -19.45 -8.71
CA ASP A 151 1.32 -19.87 -9.67
C ASP A 151 -0.13 -19.79 -9.13
N GLY A 152 -0.31 -19.30 -7.89
CA GLY A 152 -1.63 -18.99 -7.35
C GLY A 152 -2.31 -20.12 -6.59
N GLU A 153 -1.58 -21.13 -6.14
CA GLU A 153 -2.09 -22.15 -5.22
C GLU A 153 -1.99 -21.66 -3.77
N LEU A 154 -3.07 -21.83 -2.98
CA LEU A 154 -3.05 -21.47 -1.56
C LEU A 154 -2.16 -22.45 -0.79
N LEU A 155 -1.15 -21.93 -0.10
CA LEU A 155 -0.19 -22.72 0.68
C LEU A 155 -0.50 -22.71 2.18
N LEU A 156 -0.85 -21.55 2.73
CA LEU A 156 -1.05 -21.36 4.17
C LEU A 156 -1.99 -20.17 4.42
N SER A 157 -2.79 -20.26 5.47
CA SER A 157 -3.51 -19.12 6.06
C SER A 157 -3.25 -19.07 7.55
N TRP A 158 -3.02 -17.89 8.11
CA TRP A 158 -2.90 -17.68 9.55
C TRP A 158 -3.58 -16.38 9.99
N GLY A 159 -3.62 -16.14 11.30
CA GLY A 159 -4.35 -15.03 11.88
C GLY A 159 -5.71 -15.43 12.44
N GLU A 160 -6.22 -14.64 13.36
CA GLU A 160 -7.62 -14.65 13.81
C GLU A 160 -7.93 -13.29 14.44
N ARG A 161 -9.21 -13.00 14.68
CA ARG A 161 -9.62 -11.73 15.31
C ARG A 161 -9.08 -11.64 16.74
N GLY A 162 -8.42 -10.53 17.07
CA GLY A 162 -7.98 -10.28 18.44
C GLY A 162 -6.85 -9.26 18.56
N THR A 163 -6.21 -9.27 19.72
CA THR A 163 -5.16 -8.30 20.12
C THR A 163 -3.88 -8.99 20.58
N GLY A 164 -3.85 -10.32 20.67
CA GLY A 164 -2.66 -11.09 21.03
C GLY A 164 -1.68 -11.26 19.87
N PRO A 165 -0.49 -11.82 20.12
CA PRO A 165 0.45 -12.21 19.07
C PRO A 165 -0.18 -13.17 18.06
N GLY A 166 -0.02 -12.88 16.77
CA GLY A 166 -0.63 -13.64 15.69
C GLY A 166 -2.14 -13.42 15.51
N GLN A 167 -2.77 -12.54 16.30
CA GLN A 167 -4.14 -12.10 16.11
C GLN A 167 -4.17 -10.70 15.50
N PHE A 168 -5.22 -10.36 14.77
CA PHE A 168 -5.37 -9.07 14.10
C PHE A 168 -6.73 -8.44 14.43
N ALA A 169 -6.74 -7.13 14.68
CA ALA A 169 -7.99 -6.38 14.67
C ALA A 169 -8.32 -5.93 13.24
N LEU A 170 -7.30 -5.53 12.47
CA LEU A 170 -7.42 -5.20 11.06
C LEU A 170 -6.06 -5.35 10.38
N SER A 171 -5.80 -6.50 9.75
CA SER A 171 -4.61 -6.75 8.93
C SER A 171 -4.70 -5.97 7.62
N HIS A 172 -4.12 -4.78 7.60
CA HIS A 172 -4.38 -3.78 6.57
C HIS A 172 -3.35 -3.75 5.44
N CYS A 173 -2.08 -4.04 5.74
CA CYS A 173 -1.00 -4.06 4.78
C CYS A 173 -0.06 -5.20 5.12
N VAL A 174 0.55 -5.77 4.09
CA VAL A 174 1.62 -6.76 4.19
C VAL A 174 2.83 -6.29 3.40
N ARG A 175 4.03 -6.39 3.98
CA ARG A 175 5.30 -6.12 3.30
C ARG A 175 6.32 -7.19 3.68
N ILE A 176 7.23 -7.48 2.75
CA ILE A 176 8.36 -8.37 2.99
C ILE A 176 9.62 -7.52 3.09
N ASP A 177 10.42 -7.73 4.12
CA ASP A 177 11.71 -7.06 4.24
C ASP A 177 12.86 -7.86 3.59
N ARG A 178 14.08 -7.30 3.65
CA ARG A 178 15.27 -7.91 3.03
C ARG A 178 15.67 -9.27 3.61
N GLU A 179 15.13 -9.65 4.77
CA GLU A 179 15.38 -10.94 5.44
C GLU A 179 14.24 -11.94 5.19
N ASP A 180 13.32 -11.65 4.26
CA ASP A 180 12.07 -12.39 4.03
C ASP A 180 11.17 -12.46 5.27
N ARG A 181 11.24 -11.48 6.18
CA ARG A 181 10.28 -11.39 7.29
C ARG A 181 9.01 -10.72 6.78
N VAL A 182 7.86 -11.23 7.22
CA VAL A 182 6.54 -10.77 6.83
C VAL A 182 6.04 -9.76 7.85
N TRP A 183 5.92 -8.49 7.46
CA TRP A 183 5.44 -7.40 8.30
C TRP A 183 3.99 -7.11 7.99
N ILE A 184 3.15 -7.13 9.02
CA ILE A 184 1.72 -6.88 8.92
C ILE A 184 1.35 -5.62 9.69
N CYS A 185 0.71 -4.68 8.99
CA CYS A 185 0.09 -3.51 9.62
C CYS A 185 -1.23 -3.93 10.27
N ASP A 186 -1.26 -4.05 11.60
CA ASP A 186 -2.47 -4.34 12.36
C ASP A 186 -3.11 -3.01 12.79
N ARG A 187 -3.74 -2.36 11.81
CA ARG A 187 -4.11 -0.94 11.86
C ARG A 187 -4.91 -0.58 13.12
N SER A 188 -5.95 -1.34 13.41
CA SER A 188 -6.85 -1.06 14.53
C SER A 188 -6.27 -1.40 15.90
N ASN A 189 -5.14 -2.10 15.96
CA ASN A 189 -4.37 -2.34 17.18
C ASN A 189 -3.17 -1.41 17.32
N ASN A 190 -2.94 -0.47 16.40
CA ASN A 190 -1.82 0.48 16.42
C ASN A 190 -0.44 -0.20 16.56
N ARG A 191 -0.20 -1.25 15.75
CA ARG A 191 1.05 -2.01 15.79
C ARG A 191 1.44 -2.57 14.43
N LEU A 192 2.71 -2.95 14.33
CA LEU A 192 3.22 -3.80 13.26
C LEU A 192 3.59 -5.16 13.88
N GLN A 193 3.11 -6.26 13.31
CA GLN A 193 3.54 -7.60 13.72
C GLN A 193 4.44 -8.20 12.65
N ILE A 194 5.53 -8.85 13.08
CA ILE A 194 6.55 -9.43 12.22
C ILE A 194 6.53 -10.95 12.37
N PHE A 195 6.50 -11.66 11.25
CA PHE A 195 6.43 -13.11 11.15
C PHE A 195 7.55 -13.65 10.25
N ASP A 196 7.80 -14.95 10.33
CA ASP A 196 8.52 -15.64 9.25
C ASP A 196 7.58 -15.98 8.08
N THR A 197 8.13 -16.48 6.97
CA THR A 197 7.36 -16.88 5.79
C THR A 197 6.48 -18.12 5.99
N ASN A 198 6.51 -18.75 7.17
CA ASN A 198 5.64 -19.84 7.57
C ASN A 198 4.52 -19.36 8.53
N GLY A 199 4.38 -18.05 8.73
CA GLY A 199 3.35 -17.46 9.59
C GLY A 199 3.66 -17.58 11.09
N ASN A 200 4.87 -17.94 11.49
CA ASN A 200 5.27 -17.96 12.89
C ASN A 200 5.56 -16.53 13.36
N TYR A 201 4.92 -16.12 14.45
CA TYR A 201 5.16 -14.82 15.07
C TYR A 201 6.62 -14.71 15.55
N LEU A 202 7.29 -13.61 15.20
CA LEU A 202 8.66 -13.30 15.61
C LEU A 202 8.68 -12.20 16.68
N THR A 203 8.09 -11.05 16.38
CA THR A 203 8.07 -9.86 17.25
C THR A 203 7.02 -8.85 16.80
N GLU A 204 6.87 -7.73 17.51
CA GLU A 204 6.01 -6.62 17.13
C GLU A 204 6.59 -5.26 17.52
N TRP A 205 6.14 -4.22 16.81
CA TRP A 205 6.29 -2.83 17.21
C TRP A 205 4.95 -2.29 17.69
N THR A 206 4.93 -1.80 18.93
CA THR A 206 3.74 -1.15 19.49
C THR A 206 3.75 0.35 19.22
N ASP A 207 2.60 1.00 19.45
CA ASP A 207 2.45 2.46 19.40
C ASP A 207 2.74 3.07 18.01
N VAL A 208 2.57 2.27 16.95
CA VAL A 208 2.59 2.76 15.57
C VAL A 208 1.17 3.23 15.25
N PRO A 209 0.92 4.53 15.05
CA PRO A 209 -0.44 5.06 14.97
C PRO A 209 -1.12 4.65 13.66
N GLN A 210 -2.17 3.82 13.78
CA GLN A 210 -3.05 3.38 12.70
C GLN A 210 -2.34 3.16 11.35
N PRO A 211 -1.34 2.26 11.28
CA PRO A 211 -0.54 2.08 10.07
C PRO A 211 -1.42 1.59 8.92
N ASN A 212 -1.55 2.40 7.87
CA ASN A 212 -2.21 2.00 6.64
C ASN A 212 -1.25 1.21 5.75
N THR A 213 -0.01 1.67 5.60
CA THR A 213 1.01 0.96 4.84
C THR A 213 2.39 1.31 5.37
N ILE A 214 3.37 0.46 5.04
CA ILE A 214 4.77 0.72 5.26
C ILE A 214 5.58 0.55 3.98
N PHE A 215 6.76 1.17 3.94
CA PHE A 215 7.73 1.04 2.86
C PHE A 215 9.14 0.94 3.44
N PHE A 216 9.93 -0.05 2.99
CA PHE A 216 11.33 -0.20 3.38
C PHE A 216 12.23 0.57 2.41
N ASP A 217 13.11 1.44 2.92
CA ASP A 217 14.06 2.14 2.05
C ASP A 217 15.02 1.13 1.37
N PRO A 218 15.10 1.09 0.03
CA PRO A 218 15.99 0.16 -0.67
C PRO A 218 17.48 0.50 -0.52
N ASN A 219 17.82 1.66 0.02
CA ASN A 219 19.19 2.12 0.20
C ASN A 219 19.61 2.31 1.67
N ASP A 220 18.70 2.09 2.60
CA ASP A 220 18.93 2.37 4.02
C ASP A 220 18.16 1.41 4.92
N ASP A 221 18.41 1.47 6.23
CA ASP A 221 17.77 0.61 7.21
C ASP A 221 16.66 1.37 7.96
N VAL A 222 15.67 1.85 7.19
CA VAL A 222 14.54 2.63 7.70
C VAL A 222 13.21 2.16 7.13
N VAL A 223 12.16 2.37 7.92
CA VAL A 223 10.78 2.04 7.59
C VAL A 223 9.97 3.33 7.55
N TYR A 224 9.38 3.60 6.39
CA TYR A 224 8.43 4.68 6.21
C TYR A 224 7.01 4.17 6.51
N VAL A 225 6.18 4.99 7.17
CA VAL A 225 4.84 4.61 7.59
C VAL A 225 3.85 5.71 7.21
N ALA A 226 2.80 5.34 6.50
CA ALA A 226 1.62 6.20 6.32
C ALA A 226 0.60 5.87 7.41
N GLY A 227 0.35 6.82 8.31
CA GLY A 227 -0.61 6.70 9.39
C GLY A 227 -1.97 7.27 8.96
N LEU A 228 -3.05 6.55 9.31
CA LEU A 228 -4.41 6.97 8.96
C LEU A 228 -4.80 8.32 9.58
N ASP A 229 -4.18 8.69 10.70
CA ASP A 229 -4.45 9.94 11.43
C ASP A 229 -3.66 11.12 10.85
N HIS A 230 -3.77 11.31 9.54
CA HIS A 230 -3.23 12.46 8.80
C HIS A 230 -1.70 12.64 8.98
N GLU A 231 -0.95 11.54 8.97
CA GLU A 231 0.46 11.60 9.34
C GLU A 231 1.38 10.67 8.56
N PHE A 232 2.64 11.08 8.51
CA PHE A 232 3.72 10.30 7.95
C PHE A 232 4.90 10.23 8.89
N LEU A 233 5.48 9.04 9.03
CA LEU A 233 6.55 8.75 9.97
C LEU A 233 7.69 8.00 9.27
N ILE A 234 8.89 8.20 9.78
CA ILE A 234 10.08 7.42 9.42
C ILE A 234 10.69 6.87 10.70
N TYR A 235 10.88 5.56 10.74
CA TYR A 235 11.53 4.84 11.83
C TYR A 235 12.85 4.23 11.35
N THR A 236 13.79 4.01 12.26
CA THR A 236 14.85 3.01 12.05
C THR A 236 14.23 1.62 11.97
N SER A 237 14.94 0.66 11.37
CA SER A 237 14.59 -0.78 11.38
C SER A 237 14.54 -1.44 12.76
N ASP A 238 15.00 -0.75 13.80
CA ASP A 238 14.92 -1.17 15.20
C ASP A 238 13.71 -0.53 15.93
N GLY A 239 12.96 0.37 15.27
CA GLY A 239 11.74 0.98 15.80
C GLY A 239 11.91 2.37 16.40
N ASP A 240 13.08 3.02 16.27
CA ASP A 240 13.29 4.38 16.76
C ASP A 240 12.75 5.42 15.77
N LEU A 241 11.92 6.35 16.24
CA LEU A 241 11.36 7.42 15.42
C LEU A 241 12.45 8.42 14.98
N ILE A 242 12.62 8.60 13.68
CA ILE A 242 13.55 9.57 13.06
C ILE A 242 12.87 10.91 12.85
N THR A 243 11.69 10.90 12.22
CA THR A 243 10.91 12.10 11.93
C THR A 243 9.45 11.77 11.75
N ARG A 244 8.61 12.78 11.98
CA ARG A 244 7.17 12.77 11.80
C ARG A 244 6.72 14.11 11.25
N TRP A 245 5.79 14.11 10.30
CA TRP A 245 5.09 15.32 9.89
C TRP A 245 3.65 15.01 9.49
N GLY A 246 2.82 16.06 9.38
CA GLY A 246 1.38 15.94 9.54
C GLY A 246 1.00 15.93 11.03
N GLY A 247 -0.15 15.34 11.36
CA GLY A 247 -0.65 15.22 12.73
C GLY A 247 -2.17 15.08 12.74
N ALA A 248 -2.77 14.86 13.92
CA ALA A 248 -4.18 14.47 14.12
C ALA A 248 -5.28 15.40 13.56
N GLU A 249 -4.95 16.45 12.82
CA GLU A 249 -5.90 17.38 12.22
C GLU A 249 -5.68 17.47 10.72
N SER A 250 -6.79 17.55 9.99
CA SER A 250 -6.82 17.75 8.54
C SER A 250 -6.13 19.06 8.13
N SER A 251 -5.34 19.03 7.05
CA SER A 251 -4.61 20.19 6.53
C SER A 251 -4.55 20.27 5.00
N GLU A 252 -4.86 21.44 4.48
CA GLU A 252 -4.72 21.79 3.05
C GLU A 252 -3.30 22.24 2.67
N VAL A 253 -2.39 22.40 3.64
CA VAL A 253 -1.01 22.83 3.37
C VAL A 253 -0.30 21.76 2.53
N PRO A 254 0.34 22.12 1.40
CA PRO A 254 1.12 21.17 0.62
C PRO A 254 2.20 20.47 1.45
N GLY A 255 2.14 19.14 1.48
CA GLY A 255 3.00 18.25 2.27
C GLY A 255 2.49 17.83 3.64
N GLU A 256 1.39 18.42 4.11
CA GLU A 256 0.59 17.87 5.20
C GLU A 256 -0.57 17.03 4.64
N PHE A 257 -1.53 16.60 5.47
CA PHE A 257 -2.53 15.58 5.11
C PHE A 257 -3.97 16.08 5.33
N LEU A 258 -4.80 16.11 4.27
CA LEU A 258 -6.20 16.50 4.27
C LEU A 258 -7.04 15.32 4.75
N GLY A 259 -6.67 14.13 4.30
CA GLY A 259 -7.26 12.84 4.66
C GLY A 259 -6.22 11.93 5.31
N GLY A 260 -6.55 10.65 5.43
CA GLY A 260 -5.61 9.67 5.96
C GLY A 260 -4.53 9.35 4.93
N ALA A 261 -3.27 9.51 5.31
CA ALA A 261 -2.14 9.09 4.48
C ALA A 261 -2.21 7.58 4.26
N HIS A 262 -2.10 7.12 3.01
CA HIS A 262 -2.40 5.73 2.68
C HIS A 262 -1.47 5.14 1.62
N GLY A 263 -1.64 5.44 0.34
CA GLY A 263 -0.73 4.92 -0.68
C GLY A 263 0.67 5.49 -0.45
N LEU A 264 1.71 4.67 -0.44
CA LEU A 264 3.10 5.11 -0.21
C LEU A 264 4.05 4.28 -1.06
N TRP A 265 4.87 4.97 -1.85
CA TRP A 265 5.96 4.35 -2.59
C TRP A 265 7.13 5.30 -2.78
N MET A 266 8.31 4.76 -3.06
CA MET A 266 9.51 5.52 -3.39
C MET A 266 10.03 5.14 -4.78
N ASP A 267 10.36 6.13 -5.61
CA ASP A 267 11.04 5.89 -6.89
C ASP A 267 12.56 5.68 -6.74
N SER A 268 13.24 5.34 -7.84
CA SER A 268 14.68 5.10 -7.86
C SER A 268 15.53 6.32 -7.46
N HIS A 269 14.94 7.53 -7.49
CA HIS A 269 15.58 8.78 -7.10
C HIS A 269 15.38 9.13 -5.62
N GLY A 270 14.61 8.32 -4.89
CA GLY A 270 14.30 8.54 -3.49
C GLY A 270 13.11 9.48 -3.25
N ASP A 271 12.40 9.91 -4.29
CA ASP A 271 11.19 10.71 -4.14
C ASP A 271 10.04 9.82 -3.69
N LEU A 272 9.19 10.36 -2.80
CA LEU A 272 8.02 9.63 -2.30
C LEU A 272 6.76 10.07 -3.03
N TYR A 273 5.88 9.11 -3.27
CA TYR A 273 4.55 9.30 -3.81
C TYR A 273 3.55 8.90 -2.75
N MET A 274 2.56 9.75 -2.49
CA MET A 274 1.61 9.51 -1.42
C MET A 274 0.18 9.82 -1.83
N GLY A 275 -0.70 8.84 -1.64
CA GLY A 275 -2.14 8.96 -1.84
C GLY A 275 -2.89 9.06 -0.51
N GLU A 276 -4.04 9.72 -0.53
CA GLU A 276 -4.89 9.91 0.64
C GLU A 276 -6.28 9.29 0.49
N VAL A 277 -6.86 8.89 1.62
CA VAL A 277 -8.21 8.34 1.75
C VAL A 277 -9.03 9.12 2.78
N MET A 278 -10.31 8.75 2.97
CA MET A 278 -11.23 9.39 3.92
C MET A 278 -11.49 10.88 3.66
N LEU A 279 -11.52 11.24 2.38
CA LEU A 279 -11.66 12.62 1.92
C LEU A 279 -13.07 13.00 1.46
N GLY A 280 -14.07 12.15 1.72
CA GLY A 280 -15.40 12.31 1.12
C GLY A 280 -15.29 12.23 -0.40
N GLU A 281 -15.76 13.26 -1.10
CA GLU A 281 -15.63 13.43 -2.56
C GLU A 281 -14.28 14.05 -2.98
N ASN A 282 -13.47 14.52 -2.03
CA ASN A 282 -12.12 15.01 -2.35
C ASN A 282 -11.15 13.84 -2.54
N ALA A 283 -10.01 14.16 -3.14
CA ALA A 283 -8.92 13.24 -3.36
C ALA A 283 -7.62 14.00 -3.40
N ARG A 284 -6.52 13.37 -3.00
CA ARG A 284 -5.21 13.99 -3.07
C ARG A 284 -4.10 12.99 -3.30
N MET A 285 -3.26 13.33 -4.26
CA MET A 285 -1.99 12.70 -4.55
C MET A 285 -0.89 13.73 -4.32
N GLN A 286 0.20 13.35 -3.66
CA GLN A 286 1.32 14.22 -3.38
C GLN A 286 2.63 13.55 -3.75
N LYS A 287 3.54 14.32 -4.34
CA LYS A 287 4.93 13.90 -4.55
C LYS A 287 5.86 14.71 -3.65
N PHE A 288 6.74 14.01 -2.93
CA PHE A 288 7.76 14.56 -2.06
C PHE A 288 9.14 14.33 -2.68
N ILE A 289 9.80 15.40 -3.10
CA ILE A 289 11.11 15.37 -3.73
C ILE A 289 12.21 15.28 -2.68
N ARG A 290 13.04 14.23 -2.73
CA ARG A 290 14.18 14.04 -1.81
C ARG A 290 15.16 15.19 -1.94
N GLN A 291 15.55 15.77 -0.81
CA GLN A 291 16.58 16.81 -0.75
C GLN A 291 17.94 16.18 -0.53
N THR A 292 18.94 16.64 -1.29
CA THR A 292 20.34 16.25 -1.14
C THR A 292 21.07 17.07 -0.07
#